data_AF-A0A1A9RET4-F1
#
_entry.id   AF-A0A1A9RET4-F1
#
_cell.length_a   1.000
_cell.length_b   1.000
_cell.length_c   1.000
_cell.angle_alpha   90.00
_cell.angle_beta   90.00
_cell.angle_gamma   90.00
#
_symmetry.space_group_name_H-M   'P 1'
#
loop_
_entity.id
_entity.type
_entity.pdbx_description
1 polymer ?
#
loop_
_entity_poly.entity_id
_entity_poly.type
_entity_poly.pdbx_seq_one_letter_code
_entity_poly.pdbx_strand_id
1 'polypeptide(L)'
;MIAMTKRIIFACGISTLFLFVYFLFGYKEIDETKLQGLHDGYIQLNEITNFKWDHADLYVHNVDFQKIVFYKNNHAVFSETVQLDKYGDLVSQYLFTDERDGTLYYKCSFESGKLQFVGKEKLELSGGFLYFYKPIGCVPNQVNPLK
;
A
#
# COMPACT_ATOMS: atom_id res chain seq x y z
N MET A 1 -15.08 -50.43 1.42
CA MET A 1 -14.09 -49.58 2.13
C MET A 1 -13.25 -48.71 1.19
N ILE A 2 -12.62 -49.24 0.14
CA ILE A 2 -11.70 -48.51 -0.77
C ILE A 2 -12.33 -47.26 -1.44
N ALA A 3 -13.60 -47.31 -1.82
CA ALA A 3 -14.27 -46.18 -2.48
C ALA A 3 -14.49 -44.97 -1.56
N MET A 4 -14.66 -45.20 -0.25
CA MET A 4 -14.89 -44.15 0.74
C MET A 4 -13.57 -43.43 1.07
N THR A 5 -12.47 -44.18 1.16
CA THR A 5 -11.11 -43.65 1.35
C THR A 5 -10.66 -42.78 0.16
N LYS A 6 -10.96 -43.19 -1.08
CA LYS A 6 -10.65 -42.39 -2.29
C LYS A 6 -11.40 -41.04 -2.31
N ARG A 7 -12.66 -41.01 -1.83
CA ARG A 7 -13.46 -39.77 -1.73
C ARG A 7 -12.93 -38.81 -0.66
N ILE A 8 -12.47 -39.34 0.48
CA ILE A 8 -11.88 -38.53 1.56
C ILE A 8 -10.56 -37.90 1.11
N ILE A 9 -9.69 -38.66 0.43
CA ILE A 9 -8.41 -38.14 -0.09
C ILE A 9 -8.65 -37.04 -1.12
N PHE A 10 -9.63 -37.21 -2.02
CA PHE A 10 -10.00 -36.20 -3.00
C PHE A 10 -10.58 -34.94 -2.36
N ALA A 11 -11.44 -35.07 -1.35
CA ALA A 11 -12.01 -33.94 -0.61
C ALA A 11 -10.95 -33.18 0.19
N CYS A 12 -10.00 -33.88 0.83
CA CYS A 12 -8.85 -33.26 1.49
C CYS A 12 -7.99 -32.50 0.48
N GLY A 13 -7.67 -33.10 -0.67
CA GLY A 13 -6.87 -32.46 -1.73
C GLY A 13 -7.49 -31.17 -2.29
N ILE A 14 -8.81 -31.16 -2.50
CA ILE A 14 -9.53 -29.95 -2.91
C ILE A 14 -9.47 -28.89 -1.81
N SER A 15 -9.64 -29.28 -0.54
CA SER A 15 -9.63 -28.33 0.58
C SER A 15 -8.25 -27.69 0.78
N THR A 16 -7.16 -28.46 0.68
CA THR A 16 -5.80 -27.91 0.72
C THR A 16 -5.50 -27.04 -0.48
N LEU A 17 -5.97 -27.38 -1.68
CA LEU A 17 -5.80 -26.54 -2.87
C LEU A 17 -6.56 -25.20 -2.71
N PHE A 18 -7.78 -25.22 -2.19
CA PHE A 18 -8.55 -24.00 -1.91
C PHE A 18 -7.88 -23.12 -0.86
N LEU A 19 -7.38 -23.71 0.23
CA LEU A 19 -6.63 -22.98 1.25
C LEU A 19 -5.32 -22.40 0.69
N PHE A 20 -4.63 -23.14 -0.17
CA PHE A 20 -3.40 -22.68 -0.82
C PHE A 20 -3.66 -21.53 -1.80
N VAL A 21 -4.70 -21.60 -2.62
CA VAL A 21 -5.12 -20.51 -3.51
C VAL A 21 -5.57 -19.28 -2.71
N TYR A 22 -6.36 -19.48 -1.65
CA TYR A 22 -6.75 -18.38 -0.76
C TYR A 22 -5.54 -17.76 -0.06
N PHE A 23 -4.56 -18.55 0.36
CA PHE A 23 -3.33 -18.05 0.96
C PHE A 23 -2.50 -17.23 -0.03
N LEU A 24 -2.42 -17.65 -1.29
CA LEU A 24 -1.64 -16.93 -2.33
C LEU A 24 -2.33 -15.67 -2.86
N PHE A 25 -3.67 -15.63 -2.91
CA PHE A 25 -4.41 -14.56 -3.59
C PHE A 25 -5.43 -13.82 -2.71
N GLY A 26 -5.63 -14.25 -1.46
CA GLY A 26 -6.68 -13.73 -0.58
C GLY A 26 -6.25 -12.55 0.28
N TYR A 27 -4.95 -12.37 0.53
CA TYR A 27 -4.46 -11.24 1.31
C TYR A 27 -4.32 -10.01 0.42
N LYS A 28 -5.02 -8.94 0.81
CA LYS A 28 -4.86 -7.63 0.19
C LYS A 28 -3.48 -7.10 0.56
N GLU A 29 -2.71 -6.68 -0.42
CA GLU A 29 -1.34 -6.25 -0.23
C GLU A 29 -0.97 -5.15 -1.24
N ILE A 30 -0.01 -4.31 -0.84
CA ILE A 30 0.72 -3.41 -1.72
C ILE A 30 2.04 -4.11 -2.11
N ASP A 31 2.27 -4.25 -3.41
CA ASP A 31 3.49 -4.83 -3.98
C ASP A 31 4.67 -3.87 -3.78
N GLU A 32 5.36 -4.05 -2.65
CA GLU A 32 6.47 -3.21 -2.26
C GLU A 32 7.63 -3.24 -3.26
N THR A 33 7.81 -4.39 -3.91
CA THR A 33 8.93 -4.62 -4.84
C THR A 33 8.79 -3.79 -6.10
N LYS A 34 7.56 -3.64 -6.61
CA LYS A 34 7.27 -2.75 -7.74
C LYS A 34 7.53 -1.29 -7.41
N LEU A 35 7.21 -0.85 -6.20
CA LEU A 35 7.51 0.50 -5.76
C LEU A 35 9.03 0.72 -5.68
N GLN A 36 9.74 -0.14 -4.97
CA GLN A 36 11.18 -0.01 -4.72
C GLN A 36 12.03 -0.14 -6.00
N GLY A 37 11.53 -0.91 -6.99
CA GLY A 37 12.17 -1.05 -8.30
C GLY A 37 11.99 0.16 -9.22
N LEU A 38 11.13 1.12 -8.87
CA LEU A 38 10.96 2.35 -9.63
C LEU A 38 12.10 3.32 -9.28
N HIS A 39 12.86 3.73 -10.29
CA HIS A 39 13.99 4.65 -10.14
C HIS A 39 13.85 5.93 -10.98
N ASP A 40 12.89 5.97 -11.89
CA ASP A 40 12.49 7.15 -12.67
C ASP A 40 11.01 7.04 -13.06
N GLY A 41 10.32 8.16 -13.18
CA GLY A 41 8.93 8.25 -13.64
C GLY A 41 7.85 8.09 -12.56
N TYR A 42 6.73 7.48 -12.94
CA TYR A 42 5.56 7.30 -12.10
C TYR A 42 5.03 5.87 -12.19
N ILE A 43 4.40 5.42 -11.10
CA ILE A 43 3.68 4.15 -11.03
C ILE A 43 2.22 4.41 -10.68
N GLN A 44 1.31 3.67 -11.28
CA GLN A 44 -0.11 3.78 -10.92
C GLN A 44 -0.37 3.05 -9.60
N LEU A 45 -1.18 3.65 -8.73
CA LEU A 45 -1.54 3.02 -7.45
C LEU A 45 -2.25 1.66 -7.66
N ASN A 46 -2.98 1.49 -8.76
CA ASN A 46 -3.68 0.24 -9.08
C ASN A 46 -2.73 -0.88 -9.54
N GLU A 47 -1.54 -0.56 -10.08
CA GLU A 47 -0.53 -1.51 -10.55
C GLU A 47 0.24 -2.17 -9.40
N ILE A 48 0.24 -1.50 -8.24
CA ILE A 48 0.90 -1.94 -7.01
C ILE A 48 -0.07 -2.57 -6.00
N THR A 49 -1.37 -2.62 -6.26
CA THR A 49 -2.34 -3.27 -5.37
C THR A 49 -2.91 -4.53 -6.00
N ASN A 50 -3.04 -5.62 -5.24
CA ASN A 50 -3.66 -6.87 -5.74
C ASN A 50 -5.19 -6.94 -5.56
N PHE A 51 -5.82 -5.82 -5.18
CA PHE A 51 -7.26 -5.74 -4.87
C PHE A 51 -7.92 -4.52 -5.49
N LYS A 52 -9.26 -4.58 -5.65
CA LYS A 52 -10.05 -3.46 -6.20
C LYS A 52 -10.43 -2.46 -5.11
N TRP A 53 -10.34 -1.18 -5.44
CA TRP A 53 -10.70 -0.03 -4.61
C TRP A 53 -11.20 1.11 -5.52
N ASP A 54 -11.94 2.07 -4.97
CA ASP A 54 -12.52 3.20 -5.72
C ASP A 54 -11.67 4.46 -5.57
N HIS A 55 -11.21 4.72 -4.35
CA HIS A 55 -10.26 5.78 -4.06
C HIS A 55 -9.31 5.38 -2.92
N ALA A 56 -8.18 6.08 -2.84
CA ALA A 56 -7.21 5.97 -1.77
C ALA A 56 -6.96 7.35 -1.15
N ASP A 57 -6.89 7.40 0.18
CA ASP A 57 -6.48 8.59 0.92
C ASP A 57 -5.03 8.39 1.38
N LEU A 58 -4.12 9.24 0.90
CA LEU A 58 -2.70 9.29 1.28
C LEU A 58 -2.49 10.40 2.30
N TYR A 59 -2.36 10.04 3.58
CA TYR A 59 -2.14 10.97 4.67
C TYR A 59 -0.68 11.37 4.73
N VAL A 60 -0.44 12.68 4.66
CA VAL A 60 0.89 13.28 4.66
C VAL A 60 0.89 14.39 5.71
N HIS A 61 1.95 14.47 6.52
CA HIS A 61 2.11 15.54 7.50
C HIS A 61 3.55 16.02 7.48
N ASN A 62 3.78 17.33 7.30
CA ASN A 62 5.11 17.93 7.27
C ASN A 62 6.11 17.16 6.39
N VAL A 63 5.72 16.80 5.16
CA VAL A 63 6.54 16.05 4.18
C VAL A 63 6.69 14.54 4.50
N ASP A 64 6.20 14.07 5.64
CA ASP A 64 6.23 12.66 6.02
C ASP A 64 4.93 11.94 5.64
N PHE A 65 5.06 10.79 4.97
CA PHE A 65 3.92 9.87 4.82
C PHE A 65 3.58 9.25 6.17
N GLN A 66 2.30 9.27 6.53
CA GLN A 66 1.83 8.66 7.77
C GLN A 66 1.05 7.37 7.53
N LYS A 67 0.21 7.38 6.49
CA LYS A 67 -0.80 6.34 6.29
C LYS A 67 -1.38 6.39 4.88
N ILE A 68 -1.64 5.23 4.30
CA ILE A 68 -2.51 5.06 3.12
C ILE A 68 -3.76 4.29 3.54
N VAL A 69 -4.92 4.70 3.04
CA VAL A 69 -6.18 3.99 3.25
C VAL A 69 -6.89 3.84 1.92
N PHE A 70 -7.23 2.62 1.54
CA PHE A 70 -8.02 2.34 0.35
C PHE A 70 -9.47 2.11 0.71
N TYR A 71 -10.38 2.66 -0.08
CA TYR A 71 -11.81 2.60 0.12
C TYR A 71 -12.51 1.91 -1.05
N LYS A 72 -13.56 1.14 -0.74
CA LYS A 72 -14.49 0.58 -1.72
C LYS A 72 -15.91 0.75 -1.21
N ASN A 73 -16.81 1.27 -2.03
CA ASN A 73 -18.18 1.65 -1.66
C ASN A 73 -18.20 2.54 -0.39
N ASN A 74 -17.26 3.49 -0.29
CA ASN A 74 -17.05 4.35 0.89
C ASN A 74 -16.66 3.63 2.20
N HIS A 75 -16.35 2.33 2.16
CA HIS A 75 -15.82 1.58 3.31
C HIS A 75 -14.32 1.35 3.16
N ALA A 76 -13.55 1.55 4.23
CA ALA A 76 -12.13 1.24 4.24
C ALA A 76 -11.93 -0.29 4.05
N VAL A 77 -11.13 -0.67 3.06
CA VAL A 77 -10.88 -2.07 2.70
C VAL A 77 -9.45 -2.53 2.93
N PHE A 78 -8.51 -1.60 3.05
CA PHE A 78 -7.10 -1.82 3.37
C PHE A 78 -6.52 -0.52 3.93
N SER A 79 -5.61 -0.64 4.89
CA SER A 79 -4.86 0.50 5.37
C SER A 79 -3.47 0.06 5.79
N GLU A 80 -2.50 0.91 5.52
CA GLU A 80 -1.12 0.72 5.93
C GLU A 80 -0.60 2.02 6.52
N THR A 81 0.13 1.91 7.64
CA THR A 81 0.68 3.03 8.41
C THR A 81 2.19 2.95 8.45
N VAL A 82 2.82 4.03 8.91
CA VAL A 82 4.25 4.04 9.22
C VAL A 82 4.63 2.87 10.12
N GLN A 83 5.58 2.05 9.65
CA GLN A 83 6.10 0.88 10.34
C GLN A 83 7.42 1.22 11.07
N LEU A 84 7.43 1.08 12.39
CA LEU A 84 8.64 1.15 13.19
C LEU A 84 9.17 -0.25 13.42
N ASP A 85 10.49 -0.41 13.41
CA ASP A 85 11.13 -1.66 13.79
C ASP A 85 11.11 -1.86 15.32
N LYS A 86 11.66 -2.98 15.79
CA LYS A 86 11.71 -3.30 17.23
C LYS A 86 12.57 -2.34 18.08
N TYR A 87 13.35 -1.47 17.44
CA TYR A 87 14.19 -0.47 18.08
C TYR A 87 13.56 0.94 18.02
N GLY A 88 12.42 1.06 17.34
CA GLY A 88 11.76 2.35 17.11
C GLY A 88 12.32 3.10 15.90
N ASP A 89 13.20 2.47 15.11
CA ASP A 89 13.70 3.05 13.87
C ASP A 89 12.65 2.92 12.76
N LEU A 90 12.61 3.89 11.85
CA LEU A 90 11.75 3.81 10.66
C LEU A 90 12.20 2.63 9.79
N VAL A 91 11.28 1.70 9.53
CA VAL A 91 11.46 0.72 8.45
C VAL A 91 11.35 1.45 7.12
N SER A 92 12.05 0.96 6.08
CA SER A 92 11.94 1.44 4.69
C SER A 92 10.47 1.65 4.31
N GLN A 93 10.10 2.88 4.01
CA GLN A 93 8.72 3.27 3.71
C GLN A 93 8.64 4.27 2.57
N TYR A 94 7.44 4.35 2.01
CA TYR A 94 7.04 5.27 0.95
C TYR A 94 6.72 6.65 1.54
N LEU A 95 7.69 7.56 1.57
CA LEU A 95 7.50 8.91 2.10
C LEU A 95 6.94 9.84 1.02
N PHE A 96 5.79 10.48 1.22
CA PHE A 96 5.20 11.37 0.23
C PHE A 96 5.58 12.83 0.50
N THR A 97 6.33 13.45 -0.39
CA THR A 97 6.77 14.83 -0.21
C THR A 97 5.74 15.82 -0.76
N ASP A 98 5.29 16.76 0.08
CA ASP A 98 4.53 17.94 -0.34
C ASP A 98 5.05 19.17 0.39
N GLU A 99 5.36 20.23 -0.35
CA GLU A 99 5.88 21.50 0.15
C GLU A 99 4.76 22.42 0.71
N ARG A 100 3.51 21.96 0.70
CA ARG A 100 2.34 22.77 1.07
C ARG A 100 1.93 22.55 2.52
N ASP A 101 2.14 23.58 3.34
CA ASP A 101 1.67 23.66 4.72
C ASP A 101 0.14 23.45 4.79
N GLY A 102 -0.32 22.58 5.70
CA GLY A 102 -1.75 22.33 5.96
C GLY A 102 -2.48 21.27 5.11
N THR A 103 -1.81 20.55 4.19
CA THR A 103 -2.42 19.37 3.54
C THR A 103 -2.50 18.20 4.53
N LEU A 104 -3.70 17.66 4.80
CA LEU A 104 -3.89 16.50 5.69
C LEU A 104 -3.75 15.17 4.94
N TYR A 105 -4.33 15.10 3.74
CA TYR A 105 -4.24 13.94 2.89
C TYR A 105 -4.53 14.25 1.42
N TYR A 106 -4.13 13.35 0.54
CA TYR A 106 -4.45 13.34 -0.89
C TYR A 106 -5.47 12.26 -1.20
N LYS A 107 -6.54 12.63 -1.91
CA LYS A 107 -7.51 11.66 -2.43
C LYS A 107 -7.17 11.28 -3.87
N CYS A 108 -6.79 10.03 -4.07
CA CYS A 108 -6.42 9.45 -5.36
C CYS A 108 -7.54 8.56 -5.90
N SER A 109 -7.88 8.69 -7.18
CA SER A 109 -8.84 7.77 -7.83
C SER A 109 -8.15 6.50 -8.33
N PHE A 110 -8.91 5.43 -8.50
CA PHE A 110 -8.41 4.17 -9.05
C PHE A 110 -7.74 4.31 -10.42
N GLU A 111 -8.29 5.17 -11.28
CA GLU A 111 -7.84 5.32 -12.68
C GLU A 111 -6.74 6.37 -12.86
N SER A 112 -6.71 7.40 -12.01
CA SER A 112 -5.82 8.56 -12.18
C SER A 112 -4.70 8.66 -11.14
N GLY A 113 -4.81 7.93 -10.03
CA GLY A 113 -3.90 8.03 -8.90
C GLY A 113 -2.53 7.44 -9.21
N LYS A 114 -1.50 8.29 -9.17
CA LYS A 114 -0.12 7.91 -9.47
C LYS A 114 0.82 8.36 -8.36
N LEU A 115 1.92 7.63 -8.21
CA LEU A 115 3.04 8.00 -7.37
C LEU A 115 4.26 8.25 -8.24
N GLN A 116 4.78 9.47 -8.22
CA GLN A 116 6.03 9.83 -8.88
C GLN A 116 7.20 9.58 -7.93
N PHE A 117 8.26 8.90 -8.37
CA PHE A 117 9.46 8.76 -7.57
C PHE A 117 10.20 10.10 -7.45
N VAL A 118 10.61 10.46 -6.23
CA VAL A 118 11.31 11.71 -5.92
C VAL A 118 12.78 11.44 -5.60
N GLY A 119 13.05 10.39 -4.83
CA GLY A 119 14.41 10.06 -4.41
C GLY A 119 14.43 8.95 -3.38
N LYS A 120 15.62 8.62 -2.88
CA LYS A 120 15.78 7.71 -1.75
C LYS A 120 16.96 8.12 -0.88
N GLU A 121 16.83 7.92 0.43
CA GLU A 121 17.87 8.23 1.41
C GLU A 121 18.31 6.94 2.11
N LYS A 122 19.61 6.80 2.35
CA LYS A 122 20.14 5.64 3.07
C LYS A 122 19.98 5.88 4.58
N LEU A 123 19.37 4.92 5.26
CA LEU A 123 19.28 4.91 6.72
C LEU A 123 20.64 4.51 7.29
N GLU A 124 21.27 5.43 8.03
CA GLU A 124 22.63 5.25 8.54
C GLU A 124 22.78 4.06 9.49
N LEU A 125 21.75 3.77 10.29
CA LEU A 125 21.78 2.75 11.35
C LEU A 125 21.34 1.35 10.88
N SER A 126 20.34 1.27 10.01
CA SER A 126 19.76 0.00 9.55
C SER A 126 20.33 -0.50 8.22
N GLY A 127 21.06 0.36 7.48
CA GLY A 127 21.55 0.07 6.14
C GLY A 127 20.45 -0.01 5.06
N GLY A 128 19.19 0.22 5.43
CA GLY A 128 18.04 0.28 4.53
C GLY A 128 17.96 1.61 3.76
N PHE A 129 16.93 1.75 2.93
CA PHE A 129 16.64 2.99 2.22
C PHE A 129 15.23 3.48 2.57
N LEU A 130 15.05 4.79 2.71
CA LEU A 130 13.74 5.43 2.66
C LEU A 130 13.49 5.86 1.22
N TYR A 131 12.31 5.55 0.67
CA TYR A 131 11.96 5.91 -0.69
C TYR A 131 10.92 7.02 -0.68
N PHE A 132 11.19 8.11 -1.39
CA PHE A 132 10.32 9.27 -1.45
C PHE A 132 9.53 9.27 -2.76
N TYR A 133 8.23 9.53 -2.64
CA TYR A 133 7.30 9.65 -3.74
C TYR A 133 6.51 10.95 -3.66
N LYS A 134 5.83 11.32 -4.73
CA LYS A 134 4.90 12.45 -4.76
C LYS A 134 3.59 11.99 -5.39
N PRO A 135 2.42 12.26 -4.78
CA PRO A 135 1.15 11.92 -5.38
C PRO A 135 0.87 12.82 -6.59
N ILE A 136 0.59 12.21 -7.74
CA ILE A 136 0.23 12.87 -9.00
C ILE A 136 -1.15 12.42 -9.43
N GLY A 137 -1.98 13.36 -9.93
CA GLY A 137 -3.36 13.05 -10.33
C GLY A 137 -4.29 12.77 -9.15
N CYS A 138 -3.91 13.23 -7.95
CA CYS A 138 -4.68 13.15 -6.71
C CYS A 138 -5.12 14.55 -6.26
N VAL A 139 -6.29 14.64 -5.62
CA VAL A 139 -6.85 15.90 -5.12
C VAL A 139 -6.39 16.12 -3.68
N PRO A 140 -5.66 17.22 -3.37
CA PRO A 140 -5.30 17.52 -2.00
C PRO A 140 -6.54 17.92 -1.20
N ASN A 141 -6.66 17.42 0.03
CA ASN A 141 -7.65 17.89 0.99
C ASN A 141 -6.93 18.66 2.12
N GLN A 142 -7.28 19.94 2.24
CA GLN A 142 -6.80 20.82 3.30
C GLN A 142 -7.91 20.97 4.34
N VAL A 143 -7.56 20.92 5.64
CA VAL A 143 -8.41 21.53 6.65
C VAL A 143 -8.03 23.00 6.70
N ASN A 144 -9.01 23.87 6.47
CA ASN A 144 -8.85 25.28 6.73
C ASN A 144 -8.50 25.44 8.22
N PRO A 145 -7.31 25.94 8.60
CA PRO A 145 -6.90 26.04 10.00
C PRO A 145 -7.75 27.02 10.83
N LEU A 146 -8.76 27.64 10.21
CA LEU A 146 -9.65 28.66 10.77
C LEU A 146 -11.14 28.24 10.81
N LYS A 147 -11.46 26.95 10.70
CA LYS A 147 -12.85 26.45 10.89
C LYS A 147 -12.95 25.41 11.99
#